data_AF-A0A0D3CTF8-F1
#
_entry.id   AF-A0A0D3CTF8-F1
#
_cell.length_a   1.000
_cell.length_b   1.000
_cell.length_c   1.000
_cell.angle_alpha   90.00
_cell.angle_beta   90.00
_cell.angle_gamma   90.00
#
_symmetry.space_group_name_H-M   'P 1'
#
loop_
_entity.id
_entity.type
_entity.pdbx_description
1 polymer ?
#
loop_
_entity_poly.entity_id
_entity_poly.type
_entity_poly.pdbx_seq_one_letter_code
_entity_poly.pdbx_strand_id
1 'polypeptide(L)' 'MSGQTQDAAGIMTTLEEQQQTTGNIPLRLRVDQPVRIKFGKLKLMEVRFLVRCGVFVDSLAANNVIKIQSSSCKFRLRL' A
#
# COMPACT_ATOMS: atom_id res chain seq x y z
N MET A 1 12.22 -1.56 5.06
CA MET A 1 10.96 -2.33 5.07
C MET A 1 11.33 -3.80 4.97
N SER A 2 11.38 -4.53 6.08
CA SER A 2 11.51 -5.98 6.05
C SER A 2 10.15 -6.59 6.40
N GLY A 3 9.51 -7.20 5.41
CA GLY A 3 8.35 -8.07 5.63
C GLY A 3 8.83 -9.51 5.78
N GLN A 4 8.25 -10.26 6.70
CA GLN A 4 8.45 -11.71 6.79
C GLN A 4 7.21 -12.41 6.23
N THR A 5 7.40 -13.37 5.34
CA THR A 5 6.34 -14.27 4.86
C THR A 5 6.72 -15.70 5.19
N GLN A 6 5.75 -16.48 5.65
CA GLN A 6 5.94 -17.88 6.04
C GLN A 6 6.09 -18.79 4.82
N ASP A 7 5.47 -18.43 3.69
CA ASP A 7 5.57 -19.14 2.41
C ASP A 7 5.84 -18.14 1.29
N ALA A 8 7.12 -17.88 1.02
CA ALA A 8 7.50 -16.94 -0.02
C ALA A 8 7.24 -17.50 -1.43
N ALA A 9 7.50 -18.80 -1.62
CA ALA A 9 7.42 -19.44 -2.93
C ALA A 9 5.98 -19.56 -3.42
N GLY A 10 5.06 -20.05 -2.57
CA GLY A 10 3.65 -20.16 -2.92
C GLY A 10 2.98 -18.81 -3.20
N ILE A 11 3.40 -17.76 -2.49
CA ILE A 11 2.91 -16.41 -2.77
C ILE A 11 3.40 -15.91 -4.13
N MET A 12 4.67 -16.15 -4.48
CA MET A 12 5.19 -15.72 -5.79
C MET A 12 4.46 -16.42 -6.95
N THR A 13 4.23 -17.73 -6.86
CA THR A 13 3.52 -18.47 -7.93
C THR A 13 2.09 -17.98 -8.10
N THR A 14 1.35 -17.78 -7.01
CA THR A 14 -0.04 -17.28 -7.07
C THR A 14 -0.12 -15.88 -7.66
N LEU A 15 0.86 -15.01 -7.37
CA LEU A 15 0.94 -13.66 -7.94
C LEU A 15 1.24 -13.70 -9.45
N GLU A 16 2.14 -14.58 -9.89
CA GLU A 16 2.45 -14.77 -11.31
C GLU A 16 1.24 -15.26 -12.11
N GLU A 17 0.55 -16.30 -11.63
CA GLU A 17 -0.68 -16.82 -12.25
C GLU A 17 -1.78 -15.77 -12.34
N GLN A 18 -1.97 -15.00 -11.26
CA GLN A 18 -2.93 -13.91 -11.23
C GLN A 18 -2.59 -12.83 -12.25
N GLN A 19 -1.31 -12.44 -12.34
CA GLN A 19 -0.89 -11.43 -13.30
C GLN A 19 -1.16 -11.88 -14.73
N GLN A 20 -0.90 -13.16 -15.07
CA GLN A 20 -1.17 -13.70 -16.40
C GLN A 20 -2.66 -13.75 -16.75
N THR A 21 -3.52 -14.04 -15.77
CA THR A 21 -4.97 -14.20 -16.00
C THR A 21 -5.73 -12.87 -16.02
N THR A 22 -5.42 -11.98 -15.08
CA THR A 22 -6.15 -10.71 -14.89
C THR A 22 -5.43 -9.48 -15.44
N GLY A 23 -4.14 -9.60 -15.81
CA GLY A 23 -3.33 -8.47 -16.26
C GLY A 23 -3.01 -7.43 -15.17
N ASN A 24 -3.35 -7.75 -13.92
CA ASN A 24 -3.07 -6.91 -12.76
C ASN A 24 -2.97 -7.72 -11.48
N ILE A 25 -2.40 -7.08 -10.46
CA ILE A 25 -2.23 -7.64 -9.13
C ILE A 25 -2.90 -6.69 -8.11
N PRO A 26 -3.92 -7.15 -7.38
CA PRO A 26 -4.59 -6.35 -6.36
C PRO A 26 -3.81 -6.36 -5.05
N LEU A 27 -3.41 -5.18 -4.60
CA LEU A 27 -2.77 -4.93 -3.31
C LEU A 27 -3.74 -4.24 -2.36
N ARG A 28 -3.76 -4.72 -1.11
CA ARG A 28 -4.48 -4.07 -0.01
C ARG A 28 -3.48 -3.44 0.95
N LEU A 29 -3.44 -2.12 0.97
CA LEU A 29 -2.57 -1.35 1.84
C LEU A 29 -3.35 -0.87 3.06
N ARG A 30 -2.77 -1.04 4.24
CA ARG A 30 -3.28 -0.50 5.50
C ARG A 30 -2.13 0.21 6.20
N VAL A 31 -2.23 1.53 6.31
CA VAL A 31 -1.18 2.39 6.88
C VAL A 31 -1.77 3.18 8.02
N ASP A 32 -1.07 3.23 9.15
CA ASP A 32 -1.33 4.19 10.23
C ASP A 32 -0.30 5.31 10.13
N GLN A 33 -0.74 6.46 9.62
CA GLN A 33 0.15 7.57 9.28
C GLN A 33 0.02 8.69 10.31
N PRO A 34 1.06 8.97 11.11
CA PRO A 34 1.11 10.16 11.93
C PRO A 34 1.29 11.41 11.06
N VAL A 35 0.48 12.44 11.31
CA VAL A 35 0.51 13.72 10.62
C VAL A 35 0.64 14.83 11.64
N ARG A 36 1.70 15.63 11.52
CA ARG A 36 1.92 16.80 12.36
C ARG A 36 1.25 18.02 11.75
N ILE A 37 0.40 18.68 12.53
CA ILE A 37 -0.23 19.93 12.11
C ILE A 37 0.71 21.09 12.50
N LYS A 38 1.01 21.98 11.56
CA LYS A 38 1.80 23.20 11.81
C LYS A 38 0.98 24.41 11.43
N PHE A 39 0.98 25.44 12.29
CA PHE A 39 0.34 26.72 12.00
C PHE A 39 1.38 27.84 12.18
N GLY A 40 1.96 28.29 11.07
CA GLY A 40 3.13 29.17 11.10
C GLY A 40 4.31 28.53 11.84
N LYS A 41 4.80 29.19 12.90
CA LYS A 41 5.88 28.70 13.77
C LYS A 41 5.37 27.82 14.93
N LEU A 42 4.07 27.76 15.16
CA LEU A 42 3.47 26.96 16.22
C LEU A 42 3.36 25.50 15.75
N LYS A 43 3.99 24.59 16.49
CA LYS A 43 3.83 23.14 16.32
C LYS A 43 2.58 22.71 17.10
N LEU A 44 1.58 22.21 16.39
CA LEU A 44 0.36 21.68 17.00
C LEU A 44 0.51 20.16 17.24
N MET A 45 -0.56 19.56 17.80
CA MET A 45 -0.65 18.14 18.08
C MET A 45 -0.44 17.27 16.82
N GLU A 46 0.09 16.08 17.03
CA GLU A 46 0.17 15.03 16.01
C GLU A 46 -1.14 14.24 16.00
N VAL A 47 -1.77 14.12 14.84
CA VAL A 47 -2.97 13.31 14.63
C VAL A 47 -2.65 12.11 13.77
N ARG A 48 -3.31 10.97 14.01
CA ARG A 48 -3.08 9.77 13.21
C ARG A 48 -4.20 9.57 12.21
N PHE A 49 -3.85 9.18 10.99
CA PHE A 49 -4.81 8.80 9.97
C PHE A 49 -4.66 7.33 9.64
N LEU A 50 -5.76 6.58 9.77
CA LEU A 50 -5.84 5.25 9.20
C LEU A 50 -6.15 5.38 7.71
N VAL A 51 -5.19 4.97 6.89
CA VAL A 51 -5.32 4.90 5.44
C VAL A 51 -5.54 3.45 5.02
N ARG A 52 -6.60 3.21 4.26
CA ARG A 52 -6.86 1.91 3.61
C ARG A 52 -6.96 2.13 2.11
N CYS A 53 -6.09 1.49 1.33
CA CYS A 53 -6.14 1.57 -0.13
C CYS A 53 -6.29 0.17 -0.74
N GLY A 54 -7.15 0.06 -1.74
CA GLY A 54 -7.05 -0.98 -2.76
C GLY A 54 -6.30 -0.41 -3.94
N VAL A 55 -5.24 -1.07 -4.37
CA VAL A 55 -4.40 -0.65 -5.50
C VAL A 55 -4.27 -1.81 -6.46
N PHE A 56 -4.50 -1.58 -7.74
CA PHE A 56 -4.21 -2.56 -8.79
C PHE A 56 -2.94 -2.12 -9.51
N VAL A 57 -1.94 -3.00 -9.53
CA VAL A 57 -0.66 -2.77 -10.21
C VAL A 57 -0.51 -3.71 -11.39
N ASP A 58 0.34 -3.34 -12.35
CA ASP A 58 0.60 -4.14 -13.54
C ASP A 58 1.54 -5.34 -13.28
N SER A 59 2.53 -5.19 -12.39
CA SER A 59 3.52 -6.22 -12.06
C SER A 59 4.16 -6.02 -10.69
N LEU A 60 4.71 -7.09 -10.11
CA LEU A 60 5.50 -7.08 -8.88
C LEU A 60 6.79 -7.89 -9.08
N ALA A 61 7.78 -7.28 -9.73
CA ALA A 61 9.11 -7.87 -9.89
C ALA A 61 10.17 -6.98 -9.24
N ALA A 62 11.21 -7.61 -8.68
CA ALA A 62 12.23 -6.94 -7.85
C ALA A 62 12.95 -5.77 -8.53
N ASN A 63 12.96 -5.72 -9.87
CA ASN A 63 13.73 -4.75 -10.66
C ASN A 63 12.88 -3.98 -11.70
N ASN A 64 11.55 -4.02 -11.59
CA ASN A 64 10.66 -3.37 -12.56
C ASN A 64 9.97 -2.14 -11.98
N VAL A 65 9.64 -1.20 -12.86
CA VAL A 65 8.79 -0.06 -12.52
C VAL A 65 7.37 -0.57 -12.28
N ILE A 66 6.91 -0.47 -11.03
CA ILE A 66 5.53 -0.81 -10.68
C ILE A 66 4.61 0.31 -11.14
N LYS A 67 3.69 0.02 -12.06
CA LYS A 67 2.68 0.98 -12.53
C LYS A 67 1.36 0.74 -11.83
N ILE A 68 0.86 1.77 -11.15
CA ILE A 68 -0.49 1.76 -10.58
C ILE A 68 -1.48 1.97 -11.73
N GLN A 69 -2.31 0.95 -12.00
CA GLN A 69 -3.37 1.02 -13.00
C GLN A 69 -4.61 1.71 -12.44
N SER A 70 -4.97 1.39 -11.19
CA SER A 70 -6.04 2.08 -10.47
C SER A 70 -5.80 2.04 -8.97
N SER A 71 -6.36 3.01 -8.26
CA SER A 71 -6.29 3.05 -6.80
C SER A 71 -7.57 3.66 -6.23
N SER A 72 -7.97 3.17 -5.06
CA SER A 72 -9.06 3.72 -4.27
C SER A 72 -8.66 3.71 -2.81
N CYS A 73 -8.53 4.90 -2.22
CA CYS A 73 -8.09 5.09 -0.85
C CYS A 73 -9.19 5.70 0.02
N LYS A 74 -9.29 5.21 1.27
CA LYS A 74 -10.14 5.75 2.32
C LYS A 74 -9.27 6.21 3.47
N PHE A 75 -9.44 7.47 3.85
CA PHE A 75 -8.74 8.11 4.95
C PHE A 75 -9.70 8.30 6.10
N ARG A 76 -9.30 7.91 7.31
CA ARG A 76 -10.08 8.15 8.53
C ARG A 76 -9.18 8.71 9.59
N LEU A 77 -9.61 9.79 10.22
CA LEU A 77 -8.97 10.30 11.42
C LEU A 77 -9.08 9.24 12.53
N ARG A 78 -7.95 8.91 13.14
CA ARG A 78 -7.88 8.19 14.41
C ARG A 78 -7.67 9.23 15.49
N LEU A 79 -8.72 9.44 16.29
CA LEU A 79 -8.68 10.23 17.52
C LEU A 79 -7.96 9.42 18.60
#